data_AF-F3L186-F1
#
_entry.id   AF-F3L186-F1
#
_cell.length_a   1.000
_cell.length_b   1.000
_cell.length_c   1.000
_cell.angle_alpha   90.00
_cell.angle_beta   90.00
_cell.angle_gamma   90.00
#
_symmetry.space_group_name_H-M   'P 1'
#
loop_
_entity.id
_entity.type
_entity.pdbx_description
1 polymer ?
#
loop_
_entity_poly.entity_id
_entity_poly.type
_entity_poly.pdbx_seq_one_letter_code
_entity_poly.pdbx_strand_id
1 'polypeptide(L)'
;MKKIPTKADVRKALQAEVQAYIASGGSVKQVPAGQSGKDATQPEHRTLREIFTGPKQERTPLDHVVAELQSRRQSVSSAKPKVKKRPKKKVIYDDFGEPLRTVWVEE
;
A
#
# COMPACT_ATOMS: atom_id res chain seq x y z
N MET A 1 25.06 13.02 -2.45
CA MET A 1 23.90 12.14 -2.69
C MET A 1 23.23 12.52 -4.00
N LYS A 2 22.89 11.57 -4.89
CA LYS A 2 22.10 11.90 -6.09
C LYS A 2 20.71 12.35 -5.67
N LYS A 3 20.29 13.53 -6.11
CA LYS A 3 18.93 14.05 -5.85
C LYS A 3 17.93 13.11 -6.52
N ILE A 4 16.97 12.60 -5.75
CA ILE A 4 15.88 11.80 -6.28
C ILE A 4 14.96 12.75 -7.07
N PRO A 5 14.64 12.45 -8.33
CA PRO A 5 13.78 13.30 -9.14
C PRO A 5 12.37 13.35 -8.54
N THR A 6 11.77 14.53 -8.54
CA THR A 6 10.37 14.71 -8.16
C THR A 6 9.45 14.33 -9.32
N LYS A 7 8.16 14.15 -9.05
CA LYS A 7 7.15 13.94 -10.09
C LYS A 7 7.11 15.07 -11.12
N ALA A 8 7.39 16.31 -10.70
CA ALA A 8 7.46 17.45 -11.60
C ALA A 8 8.66 17.36 -12.55
N ASP A 9 9.82 16.94 -12.03
CA ASP A 9 11.03 16.73 -12.83
C ASP A 9 10.82 15.65 -13.90
N VAL A 10 10.18 14.53 -13.51
CA VAL A 10 9.85 13.43 -14.45
C VAL A 10 8.89 13.89 -15.55
N ARG A 11 7.86 14.68 -15.22
CA ARG A 11 6.94 15.24 -16.22
C ARG A 11 7.65 16.16 -17.21
N LYS A 12 8.54 17.02 -16.71
CA LYS A 12 9.30 17.94 -17.55
C LYS A 12 10.22 17.19 -18.51
N ALA A 13 10.89 16.14 -18.02
CA ALA A 13 11.74 15.29 -18.86
C ALA A 13 10.94 14.58 -19.95
N LEU A 14 9.81 13.96 -19.60
CA LEU A 14 8.93 13.29 -20.56
C LEU A 14 8.43 14.25 -21.65
N GLN A 15 8.03 15.47 -21.26
CA GLN A 15 7.57 16.47 -22.22
C GLN A 15 8.67 16.89 -23.20
N ALA A 16 9.91 17.07 -22.71
CA ALA A 16 11.05 17.42 -23.56
C ALA A 16 11.37 16.29 -24.57
N GLU A 17 11.29 15.03 -24.13
CA GLU A 17 11.52 13.86 -24.98
C GLU A 17 10.46 13.74 -26.08
N VAL A 18 9.18 13.91 -25.73
CA VAL A 18 8.07 13.93 -26.71
C VAL A 18 8.26 15.05 -27.73
N GLN A 19 8.65 16.25 -27.29
CA GLN A 19 8.91 17.37 -28.19
C GLN A 19 10.09 17.10 -29.14
N ALA A 20 11.18 16.52 -28.63
CA ALA A 20 12.33 16.14 -29.45
C ALA A 20 11.95 15.09 -30.50
N TYR A 21 11.14 14.10 -30.12
CA TYR A 21 10.62 13.08 -31.03
C TYR A 21 9.79 13.71 -32.16
N ILE A 22 8.87 14.62 -31.82
CA ILE A 22 8.05 15.34 -32.81
C ILE A 22 8.95 16.21 -33.72
N ALA A 23 9.93 16.92 -33.15
CA ALA A 23 10.85 17.78 -33.90
C ALA A 23 11.73 16.99 -34.88
N SER A 24 12.07 15.73 -34.56
CA SER A 24 12.78 14.83 -35.46
C SER A 24 11.92 14.25 -36.60
N GLY A 25 10.64 14.66 -36.70
CA GLY A 25 9.68 14.16 -37.69
C GLY A 25 8.91 12.92 -37.24
N GLY A 26 9.00 12.54 -35.95
CA GLY A 26 8.21 11.47 -35.36
C GLY A 26 6.72 11.83 -35.29
N SER A 27 5.85 10.83 -35.43
CA SER A 27 4.39 11.00 -35.32
C SER A 27 3.85 10.20 -34.14
N VAL A 28 2.99 10.84 -33.35
CA VAL A 28 2.33 10.18 -32.20
C VAL A 28 0.98 9.65 -32.65
N LYS A 29 0.78 8.33 -32.56
CA LYS A 29 -0.51 7.70 -32.86
C LYS A 29 -1.47 7.91 -31.68
N GLN A 30 -2.60 8.54 -31.94
CA GLN A 30 -3.67 8.69 -30.95
C GLN A 30 -4.62 7.51 -31.04
N VAL A 31 -4.73 6.73 -29.95
CA VAL A 31 -5.64 5.60 -29.85
C VAL A 31 -6.85 6.01 -28.99
N PRO A 32 -8.09 5.84 -29.46
CA PRO A 32 -9.28 6.10 -28.66
C PRO A 32 -9.33 5.28 -27.37
N ALA A 33 -9.84 5.88 -26.30
CA ALA A 33 -10.07 5.18 -25.04
C ALA A 33 -11.02 3.99 -25.26
N GLY A 34 -10.68 2.83 -24.67
CA GLY A 34 -11.48 1.61 -24.80
C GLY A 34 -11.12 0.73 -26.00
N GLN A 35 -10.25 1.18 -26.92
CA GLN A 35 -9.66 0.25 -27.89
C GLN A 35 -8.61 -0.62 -27.20
N SER A 36 -8.81 -1.93 -27.26
CA SER A 36 -7.80 -2.90 -26.84
C SER A 36 -6.60 -2.78 -27.78
N GLY A 37 -5.39 -2.67 -27.21
CA GLY A 37 -4.15 -2.73 -27.99
C GLY A 37 -3.85 -4.12 -28.60
N LYS A 38 -4.77 -5.06 -28.44
CA LYS A 38 -4.71 -6.41 -29.02
C LYS A 38 -5.34 -6.37 -30.39
N ASP A 39 -4.62 -6.89 -31.37
CA ASP A 39 -5.17 -7.18 -32.68
C ASP A 39 -6.30 -8.22 -32.54
N ALA A 40 -7.46 -7.95 -33.16
CA ALA A 40 -8.60 -8.87 -33.13
C ALA A 40 -8.40 -10.06 -34.07
N THR A 41 -7.54 -9.90 -35.08
CA THR A 41 -7.22 -10.92 -36.10
C THR A 41 -5.97 -11.70 -35.78
N GLN A 42 -5.03 -11.10 -35.03
CA GLN A 42 -3.88 -11.80 -34.49
C GLN A 42 -4.19 -12.17 -33.03
N PRO A 43 -4.52 -13.42 -32.69
CA PRO A 43 -4.50 -13.83 -31.30
C PRO A 43 -3.06 -13.67 -30.86
N GLU A 44 -2.76 -12.59 -30.13
CA GLU A 44 -1.46 -12.42 -29.50
C GLU A 44 -1.14 -13.75 -28.82
N HIS A 45 0.02 -14.33 -29.16
CA HIS A 45 0.54 -15.49 -28.45
C HIS A 45 0.56 -15.06 -27.01
N ARG A 46 -0.49 -15.43 -26.29
CA ARG A 46 -0.64 -15.16 -24.88
C ARG A 46 0.65 -15.76 -24.35
N THR A 47 1.58 -14.93 -23.90
CA THR A 47 2.71 -15.39 -23.10
C THR A 47 2.19 -15.77 -21.72
N LEU A 48 1.02 -16.43 -21.66
CA LEU A 48 0.80 -17.55 -20.79
C LEU A 48 1.92 -18.53 -21.17
N ARG A 49 3.13 -18.29 -20.64
CA ARG A 49 3.89 -19.42 -20.13
C ARG A 49 2.86 -20.19 -19.33
N GLU A 50 2.44 -21.32 -19.84
CA GLU A 50 1.47 -22.17 -19.20
C GLU A 50 2.08 -22.50 -17.83
N ILE A 51 1.68 -21.74 -16.80
CA ILE A 51 2.34 -21.78 -15.48
C ILE A 51 2.13 -23.16 -14.82
N PHE A 52 1.19 -23.94 -15.37
CA PHE A 52 0.77 -25.25 -14.90
C PHE A 52 0.58 -26.24 -16.06
N THR A 53 1.64 -26.47 -16.85
CA THR A 53 1.66 -27.53 -17.88
C THR A 53 1.81 -28.94 -17.31
N GLY A 54 2.27 -29.06 -16.07
CA GLY A 54 2.61 -30.34 -15.45
C GLY A 54 1.46 -30.95 -14.65
N PRO A 55 1.50 -32.28 -14.42
CA PRO A 55 0.61 -32.93 -13.46
C PRO A 55 0.81 -32.32 -12.06
N LYS A 56 -0.26 -32.36 -11.24
CA LYS A 56 -0.23 -31.82 -9.88
C LYS A 56 0.92 -32.46 -9.08
N GLN A 57 1.84 -31.63 -8.59
CA GLN A 57 2.91 -32.08 -7.72
C GLN A 57 2.36 -32.35 -6.31
N GLU A 58 2.66 -33.53 -5.77
CA GLU A 58 2.43 -33.83 -4.36
C GLU A 58 3.34 -32.97 -3.49
N ARG A 59 2.75 -32.23 -2.54
CA ARG A 59 3.46 -31.37 -1.60
C ARG A 59 3.28 -31.91 -0.20
N THR A 60 4.36 -31.95 0.58
CA THR A 60 4.29 -32.28 2.00
C THR A 60 3.59 -31.12 2.75
N PRO A 61 2.44 -31.35 3.41
CA PRO A 61 1.78 -30.31 4.18
C PRO A 61 2.64 -29.98 5.41
N LEU A 62 2.97 -28.69 5.57
CA LEU A 62 3.75 -28.16 6.70
C LEU A 62 2.88 -27.33 7.65
N ASP A 63 1.60 -27.69 7.76
CA ASP A 63 0.61 -26.95 8.55
C ASP A 63 1.01 -26.85 10.03
N HIS A 64 1.68 -27.89 10.56
CA HIS A 64 2.23 -27.90 11.92
C HIS A 64 3.28 -26.80 12.13
N VAL A 65 4.20 -26.60 11.18
CA VAL A 65 5.23 -25.55 11.23
C VAL A 65 4.59 -24.16 11.19
N VAL A 66 3.56 -23.99 10.37
CA VAL A 66 2.80 -22.74 10.29
C VAL A 66 2.09 -22.46 11.62
N ALA A 67 1.45 -23.47 12.21
CA ALA A 67 0.79 -23.37 13.51
C ALA A 67 1.77 -23.01 14.64
N GLU A 68 2.97 -23.61 14.66
CA GLU A 68 4.04 -23.28 15.60
C GLU A 68 4.51 -21.82 15.44
N LEU A 69 4.74 -21.38 14.20
CA LEU A 69 5.14 -19.99 13.92
C LEU A 69 4.06 -18.98 14.33
N GLN A 70 2.78 -19.30 14.11
CA GLN A 70 1.67 -18.46 14.54
C GLN A 70 1.58 -18.39 16.07
N SER A 71 1.70 -19.53 16.75
CA SER A 71 1.72 -19.61 18.22
C SER A 71 2.86 -18.78 18.82
N ARG A 72 4.06 -18.84 18.22
CA ARG A 72 5.21 -18.02 18.61
C ARG A 72 4.96 -16.52 18.43
N ARG A 73 4.27 -16.12 17.35
CA ARG A 73 3.93 -14.71 17.12
C ARG A 73 2.91 -14.21 18.14
N GLN A 74 1.93 -15.06 18.52
CA GLN A 74 0.92 -14.71 19.52
C GLN A 74 1.52 -14.62 20.93
N SER A 75 2.45 -15.50 21.31
CA SER A 75 3.08 -15.45 22.64
C SER A 75 3.94 -14.19 22.86
N VAL A 76 4.57 -13.69 21.80
CA VAL A 76 5.32 -12.41 21.83
C VAL A 76 4.39 -11.20 21.93
N SER A 77 3.11 -11.34 21.58
CA SER A 77 2.08 -10.29 21.76
C SER A 77 1.46 -10.29 23.16
N SER A 78 1.98 -11.11 24.09
CA SER A 78 1.45 -11.21 25.44
C SER A 78 1.31 -9.83 26.08
N ALA A 79 0.05 -9.52 26.36
CA ALA A 79 -0.55 -8.37 27.02
C ALA A 79 0.40 -7.19 27.30
N LYS A 80 0.13 -6.05 26.65
CA LYS A 80 0.56 -4.74 27.16
C LYS A 80 0.27 -4.74 28.67
N PRO A 81 1.26 -4.45 29.53
CA PRO A 81 1.03 -4.44 30.97
C PRO A 81 -0.18 -3.56 31.25
N LYS A 82 -1.15 -4.07 32.01
CA LYS A 82 -2.29 -3.27 32.46
C LYS A 82 -1.72 -2.13 33.28
N VAL A 83 -1.56 -0.97 32.64
CA VAL A 83 -1.16 0.26 33.32
C VAL A 83 -2.29 0.57 34.28
N LYS A 84 -2.00 0.47 35.59
CA LYS A 84 -2.93 0.93 36.62
C LYS A 84 -3.16 2.41 36.36
N LYS A 85 -4.37 2.77 35.94
CA LYS A 85 -4.74 4.16 35.69
C LYS A 85 -4.68 4.89 37.04
N ARG A 86 -3.90 5.98 37.07
CA ARG A 86 -3.78 6.85 38.25
C ARG A 86 -4.90 7.89 38.21
N PRO A 87 -5.40 8.34 39.37
CA PRO A 87 -6.39 9.41 39.40
C PRO A 87 -5.84 10.65 38.67
N LYS A 88 -6.68 11.27 37.83
CA LYS A 88 -6.34 12.50 37.10
C LYS A 88 -7.15 13.67 37.67
N LYS A 89 -6.56 14.86 37.73
CA LYS A 89 -7.30 16.09 38.05
C LYS A 89 -8.14 16.48 36.83
N LYS A 90 -9.46 16.54 36.99
CA LYS A 90 -10.40 17.03 35.99
C LYS A 90 -10.97 18.36 36.47
N VAL A 91 -10.83 19.40 35.65
CA VAL A 91 -11.44 20.72 35.90
C VAL A 91 -12.92 20.62 35.51
N ILE A 92 -13.80 21.06 36.40
CA ILE A 92 -15.22 21.25 36.15
C ILE A 92 -15.41 22.70 35.72
N TYR A 93 -16.11 22.88 34.61
CA TYR A 93 -16.43 24.19 34.03
C TYR A 93 -17.91 24.48 34.22
N ASP A 94 -18.25 25.74 34.45
CA ASP A 94 -19.63 26.24 34.50
C ASP A 94 -20.26 26.33 33.09
N ASP A 95 -21.54 26.65 33.00
CA ASP A 95 -22.28 26.82 31.74
C ASP A 95 -21.69 27.91 30.82
N PHE A 96 -20.87 28.80 31.39
CA PHE A 96 -20.10 29.82 30.67
C PHE A 96 -18.64 29.44 30.39
N GLY A 97 -18.19 28.23 30.75
CA GLY A 97 -16.84 27.74 30.48
C GLY A 97 -15.76 28.21 31.47
N GLU A 98 -16.14 28.87 32.56
CA GLU A 98 -15.20 29.28 33.61
C GLU A 98 -14.85 28.10 34.53
N PRO A 99 -13.59 27.94 34.97
CA PRO A 99 -13.17 26.83 35.81
C PRO A 99 -13.66 27.00 37.25
N LEU A 100 -14.61 26.16 37.68
CA LEU A 100 -15.17 26.19 39.03
C LEU A 100 -14.27 25.48 40.05
N ARG A 101 -13.90 24.22 39.78
CA ARG A 101 -13.08 23.41 40.69
C ARG A 101 -12.40 22.23 40.00
N THR A 102 -11.32 21.74 40.60
CA THR A 102 -10.66 20.49 40.19
C THR A 102 -11.07 19.33 41.08
N VAL A 103 -11.49 18.22 40.47
CA VAL A 103 -11.81 16.96 41.17
C VAL A 103 -10.87 15.86 40.68
N TRP A 104 -10.43 14.99 41.57
CA TRP A 104 -9.69 13.79 41.22
C TRP A 104 -10.66 12.72 40.72
N VAL A 105 -10.47 12.23 39.49
CA VAL A 105 -11.29 11.16 38.90
C VAL A 105 -10.39 9.96 38.65
N GLU A 106 -10.81 8.80 39.16
CA GLU A 106 -10.27 7.50 38.79
C GLU A 106 -10.99 7.02 37.53
N GLU A 107 -10.25 6.88 36.43
CA GLU A 107 -10.74 6.38 35.14
C GLU A 107 -10.17 4.98 34.90
#